data_AF-A0A370QKX2-F1
#
_entry.id   AF-A0A370QKX2-F1
#
_cell.length_a   1.000
_cell.length_b   1.000
_cell.length_c   1.000
_cell.angle_alpha   90.00
_cell.angle_beta   90.00
_cell.angle_gamma   90.00
#
_symmetry.space_group_name_H-M   'P 1'
#
loop_
_entity.id
_entity.type
_entity.pdbx_description
1 polymer ?
#
loop_
_entity_poly.entity_id
_entity_poly.type
_entity_poly.pdbx_seq_one_letter_code
_entity_poly.pdbx_strand_id
1 'polypeptide(L)'
;MKHITSLLLMIFLTCATVLAQTYTTPNTGVDWTLTDIANASPSTISVNGSEFTLLENLVIAENDKLRIDTDATVLFEDAILLSVFGEFEVSATQSIFTAADTSLPYEGFRFEEFSTITIQNATITKGGGLRVLTEDFTIDNCIITENVEGGATTGAVISLSRGTPQITNNEITFNELPAISAAANSDVSATISGNYIEGNNTLNANRPQINLGTTSTTEDLQIIDNIIIGDPLNTEAGGIAIANLVGGTIRAVISNNEIRDNRYGIAVIGGNATVEISHNIIEDNTIQNNPNLGGSGININSSTNDVEINAFLNEIRRNLWGITLQGEASINLGNGTTNPGENIFSENGNNNETFALYNNTPNTISALNNCWVEGVPNTLAIAESVIFHQVDDNTLGEVLFDPVACTVLSVSENNLETFSFYPNPTQNNVHFAEEFSIETVEIFTTNGVSVFRETDLKNQNEVTFNLTSGMYFVRFTSNDGQFTKKLLID
;
A
#
# COMPACT_ATOMS: atom_id res chain seq x y z
N MET A 1 -22.68 79.33 -28.90
CA MET A 1 -22.76 78.41 -27.74
C MET A 1 -23.27 77.08 -28.29
N LYS A 2 -22.41 76.08 -28.52
CA LYS A 2 -22.20 74.87 -27.67
C LYS A 2 -23.56 74.30 -27.21
N HIS A 3 -23.98 73.07 -27.55
CA HIS A 3 -23.35 71.76 -27.35
C HIS A 3 -23.98 70.72 -28.32
N ILE A 4 -23.18 70.01 -29.14
CA ILE A 4 -22.74 68.60 -28.96
C ILE A 4 -23.91 67.63 -28.72
N THR A 5 -24.36 67.00 -29.82
CA THR A 5 -25.10 65.75 -29.86
C THR A 5 -24.15 64.59 -29.55
N SER A 6 -24.36 63.91 -28.41
CA SER A 6 -23.65 62.67 -28.08
C SER A 6 -24.54 61.48 -28.46
N LEU A 7 -24.18 60.80 -29.54
CA LEU A 7 -24.74 59.50 -29.94
C LEU A 7 -23.95 58.42 -29.17
N LEU A 8 -24.57 57.82 -28.16
CA LEU A 8 -23.98 56.71 -27.41
C LEU A 8 -24.26 55.40 -28.18
N LEU A 9 -23.24 54.92 -28.90
CA LEU A 9 -23.24 53.60 -29.52
C LEU A 9 -22.95 52.56 -28.43
N MET A 10 -23.97 51.82 -28.02
CA MET A 10 -23.84 50.73 -27.04
C MET A 10 -23.37 49.47 -27.79
N ILE A 11 -22.09 49.17 -27.70
CA ILE A 11 -21.49 47.93 -28.20
C ILE A 11 -21.86 46.82 -27.19
N PHE A 12 -22.80 45.95 -27.59
CA PHE A 12 -23.01 44.67 -26.90
C PHE A 12 -21.79 43.79 -27.19
N LEU A 13 -20.87 43.69 -26.22
CA LEU A 13 -19.83 42.67 -26.22
C LEU A 13 -20.50 41.36 -25.78
N THR A 14 -20.91 40.53 -26.73
CA THR A 14 -21.32 39.16 -26.45
C THR A 14 -20.07 38.37 -26.05
N CYS A 15 -19.84 38.19 -24.74
CA CYS A 15 -18.99 37.10 -24.27
C CYS A 15 -19.68 35.79 -24.68
N ALA A 16 -19.21 35.17 -25.77
CA ALA A 16 -19.48 33.77 -26.00
C ALA A 16 -18.72 33.00 -24.92
N THR A 17 -19.43 32.56 -23.87
CA THR A 17 -18.93 31.47 -23.05
C THR A 17 -18.84 30.27 -23.98
N VAL A 18 -17.62 29.82 -24.28
CA VAL A 18 -17.42 28.50 -24.88
C VAL A 18 -17.86 27.51 -23.80
N LEU A 19 -19.11 27.06 -23.88
CA LEU A 19 -19.54 25.88 -23.13
C LEU A 19 -18.78 24.72 -23.77
N ALA A 20 -18.06 23.93 -22.96
CA ALA A 20 -17.52 22.66 -23.41
C ALA A 20 -18.69 21.88 -24.04
N GLN A 21 -18.58 21.59 -25.34
CA GLN A 21 -19.55 20.76 -26.02
C GLN A 21 -19.48 19.36 -25.42
N THR A 22 -20.62 18.68 -25.38
CA THR A 22 -20.76 17.38 -24.74
C THR A 22 -21.48 16.46 -25.70
N TYR A 23 -20.86 15.33 -26.02
CA TYR A 23 -21.53 14.23 -26.70
C TYR A 23 -22.05 13.23 -25.68
N THR A 24 -23.31 12.85 -25.83
CA THR A 24 -23.95 11.81 -25.03
C THR A 24 -24.36 10.67 -25.94
N THR A 25 -24.01 9.44 -25.60
CA THR A 25 -24.44 8.28 -26.38
C THR A 25 -25.98 8.18 -26.36
N PRO A 26 -26.61 7.57 -27.38
CA PRO A 26 -28.06 7.68 -27.61
C PRO A 26 -28.98 7.01 -26.57
N ASN A 27 -28.41 6.26 -25.61
CA ASN A 27 -29.13 5.48 -24.60
C ASN A 27 -29.97 4.35 -25.22
N THR A 28 -29.34 3.54 -26.07
CA THR A 28 -30.03 2.55 -26.92
C THR A 28 -29.66 1.10 -26.65
N GLY A 29 -28.78 0.83 -25.67
CA GLY A 29 -28.31 -0.53 -25.42
C GLY A 29 -27.06 -0.89 -26.21
N VAL A 30 -26.32 0.10 -26.72
CA VAL A 30 -25.22 -0.13 -27.66
C VAL A 30 -23.90 -0.25 -26.92
N ASP A 31 -23.10 -1.24 -27.31
CA ASP A 31 -21.69 -1.41 -26.95
C ASP A 31 -20.83 -0.61 -27.94
N TRP A 32 -20.31 0.53 -27.47
CA TRP A 32 -19.54 1.49 -28.26
C TRP A 32 -18.05 1.25 -28.10
N THR A 33 -17.32 1.19 -29.21
CA THR A 33 -15.87 1.44 -29.22
C THR A 33 -15.57 2.94 -29.40
N LEU A 34 -14.32 3.35 -29.15
CA LEU A 34 -13.87 4.70 -29.49
C LEU A 34 -14.02 5.01 -31.00
N THR A 35 -13.88 3.99 -31.86
CA THR A 35 -14.09 4.14 -33.30
C THR A 35 -15.57 4.37 -33.64
N ASP A 36 -16.49 3.69 -32.95
CA ASP A 36 -17.92 3.91 -33.15
C ASP A 36 -18.34 5.32 -32.74
N ILE A 37 -17.80 5.81 -31.61
CA ILE A 37 -18.04 7.19 -31.17
C ILE A 37 -17.44 8.19 -32.16
N ALA A 38 -16.21 7.99 -32.63
CA ALA A 38 -15.59 8.87 -33.62
C ALA A 38 -16.39 8.92 -34.95
N ASN A 39 -17.00 7.80 -35.36
CA ASN A 39 -17.86 7.76 -36.54
C ASN A 39 -19.21 8.46 -36.31
N ALA A 40 -19.79 8.29 -35.12
CA ALA A 40 -21.08 8.91 -34.77
C ALA A 40 -20.94 10.42 -34.46
N SER A 41 -19.81 10.83 -33.91
CA SER A 41 -19.48 12.21 -33.54
C SER A 41 -18.01 12.54 -33.84
N PRO A 42 -17.67 12.85 -35.11
CA PRO A 42 -16.30 13.20 -35.49
C PRO A 42 -15.77 14.50 -34.86
N SER A 43 -16.65 15.33 -34.26
CA SER A 43 -16.24 16.51 -33.49
C SER A 43 -15.79 16.17 -32.07
N THR A 44 -16.20 15.02 -31.53
CA THR A 44 -15.91 14.62 -30.16
C THR A 44 -14.61 13.83 -30.07
N ILE A 45 -14.34 12.94 -31.03
CA ILE A 45 -13.12 12.13 -31.06
C ILE A 45 -12.43 12.26 -32.40
N SER A 46 -11.16 12.67 -32.38
CA SER A 46 -10.27 12.54 -33.53
C SER A 46 -9.46 11.24 -33.46
N VAL A 47 -9.16 10.65 -34.61
CA VAL A 47 -8.52 9.32 -34.70
C VAL A 47 -7.26 9.40 -35.54
N ASN A 48 -6.15 8.90 -35.00
CA ASN A 48 -4.86 8.76 -35.68
C ASN A 48 -4.23 7.40 -35.35
N GLY A 49 -4.58 6.37 -36.14
CA GLY A 49 -4.12 5.01 -35.86
C GLY A 49 -4.76 4.47 -34.58
N SER A 50 -3.95 4.15 -33.58
CA SER A 50 -4.38 3.71 -32.23
C SER A 50 -4.48 4.87 -31.23
N GLU A 51 -4.27 6.10 -31.68
CA GLU A 51 -4.44 7.31 -30.86
C GLU A 51 -5.82 7.91 -31.09
N PHE A 52 -6.55 8.18 -30.01
CA PHE A 52 -7.87 8.78 -29.98
C PHE A 52 -7.82 10.04 -29.12
N THR A 53 -8.10 11.21 -29.68
CA THR A 53 -8.13 12.46 -28.91
C THR A 53 -9.57 12.87 -28.66
N LEU A 54 -9.99 12.91 -27.40
CA LEU A 54 -11.25 13.49 -26.95
C LEU A 54 -11.13 15.01 -26.94
N LEU A 55 -11.92 15.65 -27.79
CA LEU A 55 -11.96 17.11 -28.01
C LEU A 55 -13.11 17.78 -27.25
N GLU A 56 -14.06 16.98 -26.76
CA GLU A 56 -15.30 17.39 -26.11
C GLU A 56 -15.62 16.42 -24.96
N ASN A 57 -16.44 16.85 -24.00
CA ASN A 57 -16.90 15.96 -22.94
C ASN A 57 -17.65 14.77 -23.53
N LEU A 58 -17.48 13.61 -22.91
CA LEU A 58 -18.13 12.38 -23.33
C LEU A 58 -18.99 11.85 -22.19
N VAL A 59 -20.25 11.55 -22.49
CA VAL A 59 -21.21 10.93 -21.57
C VAL A 59 -21.67 9.60 -22.13
N ILE A 60 -21.40 8.53 -21.41
CA ILE A 60 -21.95 7.21 -21.71
C ILE A 60 -23.28 7.08 -20.97
N ALA A 61 -24.36 6.99 -21.73
CA ALA A 61 -25.72 6.93 -21.18
C ALA A 61 -25.99 5.61 -20.44
N GLU A 62 -27.01 5.61 -19.58
CA GLU A 62 -27.36 4.53 -18.63
C GLU A 62 -27.45 3.12 -19.25
N ASN A 63 -27.98 3.00 -20.47
CA ASN A 63 -28.12 1.70 -21.14
C ASN A 63 -26.99 1.40 -22.12
N ASP A 64 -26.02 2.29 -22.30
CA ASP A 64 -24.92 2.08 -23.24
C ASP A 64 -23.63 1.69 -22.51
N LYS A 65 -22.70 1.08 -23.26
CA LYS A 65 -21.37 0.70 -22.79
C LYS A 65 -20.30 1.40 -23.62
N LEU A 66 -19.23 1.88 -23.00
CA LEU A 66 -17.98 2.18 -23.68
C LEU A 66 -16.98 1.04 -23.42
N ARG A 67 -16.48 0.43 -24.49
CA ARG A 67 -15.55 -0.69 -24.47
C ARG A 67 -14.24 -0.34 -25.17
N ILE A 68 -13.13 -0.62 -24.49
CA ILE A 68 -11.76 -0.50 -24.99
C ILE A 68 -11.09 -1.87 -24.84
N ASP A 69 -11.23 -2.70 -25.87
CA ASP A 69 -10.75 -4.09 -25.95
C ASP A 69 -9.50 -4.25 -26.83
N THR A 70 -9.02 -3.15 -27.39
CA THR A 70 -7.81 -3.08 -28.22
C THR A 70 -6.92 -1.95 -27.71
N ASP A 71 -5.60 -2.16 -27.77
CA ASP A 71 -4.62 -1.20 -27.24
C ASP A 71 -4.82 0.17 -27.88
N ALA A 72 -4.97 1.18 -27.03
CA ALA A 72 -5.28 2.54 -27.44
C ALA A 72 -4.56 3.56 -26.56
N THR A 73 -4.15 4.67 -27.17
CA THR A 73 -3.78 5.89 -26.45
C THR A 73 -4.94 6.87 -26.56
N VAL A 74 -5.59 7.14 -25.45
CA VAL A 74 -6.70 8.07 -25.32
C VAL A 74 -6.15 9.39 -24.76
N LEU A 75 -6.05 10.38 -25.63
CA LEU A 75 -5.65 11.72 -25.30
C LEU A 75 -6.89 12.55 -24.94
N PHE A 76 -6.79 13.38 -23.92
CA PHE A 76 -7.84 14.31 -23.53
C PHE A 76 -7.34 15.74 -23.70
N GLU A 77 -8.11 16.58 -24.38
CA GLU A 77 -7.86 18.04 -24.36
C GLU A 77 -8.13 18.63 -22.96
N ASP A 78 -7.79 19.90 -22.80
CA ASP A 78 -7.98 20.68 -21.56
C ASP A 78 -9.40 20.55 -20.99
N ALA A 79 -9.50 20.31 -19.68
CA ALA A 79 -10.75 20.28 -18.91
C ALA A 79 -11.83 19.29 -19.42
N ILE A 80 -11.44 18.26 -20.19
CA ILE A 80 -12.39 17.24 -20.67
C ILE A 80 -12.72 16.22 -19.57
N LEU A 81 -14.01 15.96 -19.41
CA LEU A 81 -14.57 14.96 -18.49
C LEU A 81 -15.21 13.80 -19.25
N LEU A 82 -14.87 12.58 -18.86
CA LEU A 82 -15.63 11.38 -19.21
C LEU A 82 -16.60 11.01 -18.08
N SER A 83 -17.89 11.10 -18.34
CA SER A 83 -18.96 10.68 -17.42
C SER A 83 -19.60 9.37 -17.86
N VAL A 84 -19.79 8.44 -16.93
CA VAL A 84 -20.36 7.12 -17.24
C VAL A 84 -21.58 6.87 -16.36
N PHE A 85 -22.76 6.78 -16.99
CA PHE A 85 -24.01 6.34 -16.37
C PHE A 85 -24.29 4.85 -16.63
N GLY A 86 -23.83 4.32 -17.76
CA GLY A 86 -23.96 2.90 -18.11
C GLY A 86 -22.71 2.10 -17.74
N GLU A 87 -22.08 1.46 -18.73
CA GLU A 87 -20.91 0.61 -18.50
C GLU A 87 -19.62 1.22 -19.08
N PHE A 88 -18.50 1.02 -18.39
CA PHE A 88 -17.17 1.31 -18.92
C PHE A 88 -16.25 0.11 -18.70
N GLU A 89 -15.77 -0.47 -19.80
CA GLU A 89 -14.92 -1.65 -19.80
C GLU A 89 -13.62 -1.37 -20.55
N VAL A 90 -12.49 -1.48 -19.85
CA VAL A 90 -11.15 -1.51 -20.43
C VAL A 90 -10.58 -2.91 -20.23
N SER A 91 -10.45 -3.66 -21.31
CA SER A 91 -9.97 -5.05 -21.34
C SER A 91 -8.81 -5.27 -22.31
N ALA A 92 -8.34 -4.22 -22.97
CA ALA A 92 -7.13 -4.22 -23.78
C ALA A 92 -5.89 -4.62 -22.95
N THR A 93 -4.81 -5.00 -23.63
CA THR A 93 -3.57 -5.40 -22.95
C THR A 93 -2.72 -4.22 -22.50
N GLN A 94 -2.88 -3.07 -23.16
CA GLN A 94 -2.21 -1.83 -22.82
C GLN A 94 -3.05 -0.65 -23.31
N SER A 95 -3.76 0.02 -22.39
CA SER A 95 -4.42 1.30 -22.67
C SER A 95 -3.74 2.44 -21.94
N ILE A 96 -3.65 3.61 -22.56
CA ILE A 96 -3.09 4.82 -21.94
C ILE A 96 -4.14 5.92 -21.99
N PHE A 97 -4.41 6.56 -20.86
CA PHE A 97 -5.28 7.73 -20.72
C PHE A 97 -4.42 8.88 -20.20
N THR A 98 -4.25 9.93 -21.00
CA THR A 98 -3.37 11.06 -20.67
C THR A 98 -3.86 12.37 -21.29
N ALA A 99 -3.40 13.50 -20.75
CA ALA A 99 -3.61 14.80 -21.38
C ALA A 99 -2.91 14.89 -22.75
N ALA A 100 -3.53 15.57 -23.71
CA ALA A 100 -2.95 15.90 -25.01
C ALA A 100 -1.82 16.94 -24.86
N ASP A 101 -2.00 17.91 -23.95
CA ASP A 101 -0.97 18.83 -23.48
C ASP A 101 -0.82 18.66 -21.97
N THR A 102 0.34 18.21 -21.51
CA THR A 102 0.58 17.92 -20.08
C THR A 102 0.57 19.16 -19.19
N SER A 103 0.56 20.37 -19.76
CA SER A 103 0.37 21.63 -19.03
C SER A 103 -1.11 22.03 -18.86
N LEU A 104 -2.01 21.33 -19.57
CA LEU A 104 -3.45 21.53 -19.56
C LEU A 104 -4.14 20.18 -19.25
N PRO A 105 -4.19 19.79 -17.97
CA PRO A 105 -4.74 18.50 -17.56
C PRO A 105 -6.23 18.39 -17.89
N TYR A 106 -6.68 17.17 -18.15
CA TYR A 106 -8.10 16.88 -18.32
C TYR A 106 -8.80 16.73 -16.97
N GLU A 107 -10.10 16.98 -16.95
CA GLU A 107 -10.90 16.97 -15.71
C GLU A 107 -10.88 15.59 -15.05
N GLY A 108 -10.90 14.50 -15.84
CA GLY A 108 -10.78 13.14 -15.33
C GLY A 108 -11.99 12.28 -15.68
N PHE A 109 -12.32 11.38 -14.75
CA PHE A 109 -13.39 10.40 -14.93
C PHE A 109 -14.41 10.53 -13.82
N ARG A 110 -15.68 10.40 -14.20
CA ARG A 110 -16.79 10.47 -13.27
C ARG A 110 -17.74 9.31 -13.51
N PHE A 111 -17.68 8.31 -12.64
CA PHE A 111 -18.52 7.12 -12.68
C PHE A 111 -19.74 7.35 -11.79
N GLU A 112 -20.91 7.48 -12.41
CA GLU A 112 -22.17 7.82 -11.74
C GLU A 112 -22.72 6.65 -10.94
N GLU A 113 -23.63 6.94 -10.02
CA GLU A 113 -24.40 5.92 -9.31
C GLU A 113 -25.05 4.93 -10.31
N PHE A 114 -25.05 3.64 -9.96
CA PHE A 114 -25.54 2.52 -10.80
C PHE A 114 -24.73 2.18 -12.06
N SER A 115 -23.64 2.88 -12.37
CA SER A 115 -22.74 2.49 -13.46
C SER A 115 -21.95 1.22 -13.12
N THR A 116 -21.53 0.43 -14.12
CA THR A 116 -20.62 -0.72 -13.90
C THR A 116 -19.28 -0.44 -14.55
N ILE A 117 -18.21 -0.49 -13.76
CA ILE A 117 -16.88 -0.09 -14.20
C ILE A 117 -15.88 -1.22 -14.00
N THR A 118 -15.19 -1.59 -15.08
CA THR A 118 -14.05 -2.52 -15.05
C THR A 118 -12.90 -1.93 -15.85
N ILE A 119 -11.77 -1.67 -15.19
CA ILE A 119 -10.57 -1.13 -15.82
C ILE A 119 -9.41 -2.08 -15.55
N GLN A 120 -8.78 -2.58 -16.61
CA GLN A 120 -7.63 -3.48 -16.51
C GLN A 120 -6.49 -3.05 -17.43
N ASN A 121 -5.25 -3.28 -17.00
CA ASN A 121 -4.03 -3.07 -17.79
C ASN A 121 -3.93 -1.65 -18.41
N ALA A 122 -4.37 -0.65 -17.66
CA ALA A 122 -4.42 0.74 -18.11
C ALA A 122 -3.37 1.59 -17.40
N THR A 123 -2.85 2.61 -18.08
CA THR A 123 -2.09 3.71 -17.49
C THR A 123 -2.95 4.97 -17.51
N ILE A 124 -3.16 5.59 -16.36
CA ILE A 124 -3.96 6.82 -16.19
C ILE A 124 -3.03 7.88 -15.58
N THR A 125 -2.75 8.92 -16.36
CA THR A 125 -1.80 9.96 -15.96
C THR A 125 -2.24 11.35 -16.40
N LYS A 126 -1.68 12.40 -15.78
CA LYS A 126 -1.89 13.82 -16.13
C LYS A 126 -3.36 14.27 -16.19
N GLY A 127 -4.24 13.67 -15.39
CA GLY A 127 -5.65 14.04 -15.28
C GLY A 127 -6.09 14.39 -13.87
N GLY A 128 -7.36 14.75 -13.71
CA GLY A 128 -7.96 15.10 -12.41
C GLY A 128 -8.53 13.93 -11.58
N GLY A 129 -8.16 12.69 -11.92
CA GLY A 129 -8.49 11.48 -11.15
C GLY A 129 -9.85 10.83 -11.48
N LEU A 130 -10.21 9.85 -10.65
CA LEU A 130 -11.35 8.95 -10.77
C LEU A 130 -12.37 9.21 -9.65
N ARG A 131 -13.50 9.84 -10.00
CA ARG A 131 -14.63 10.04 -9.10
C ARG A 131 -15.57 8.83 -9.19
N VAL A 132 -15.55 7.97 -8.18
CA VAL A 132 -16.29 6.70 -8.13
C VAL A 132 -17.53 6.87 -7.24
N LEU A 133 -18.69 7.09 -7.86
CA LEU A 133 -19.97 7.19 -7.15
C LEU A 133 -20.82 5.92 -7.23
N THR A 134 -20.41 4.96 -8.04
CA THR A 134 -21.06 3.65 -8.16
C THR A 134 -20.63 2.69 -7.06
N GLU A 135 -21.49 1.71 -6.79
CA GLU A 135 -21.24 0.53 -5.99
C GLU A 135 -20.39 -0.54 -6.71
N ASP A 136 -20.38 -0.54 -8.04
CA ASP A 136 -19.72 -1.56 -8.88
C ASP A 136 -18.52 -0.98 -9.64
N PHE A 137 -17.36 -1.05 -9.00
CA PHE A 137 -16.11 -0.54 -9.51
C PHE A 137 -14.98 -1.52 -9.29
N THR A 138 -14.30 -1.91 -10.37
CA THR A 138 -13.08 -2.70 -10.36
C THR A 138 -11.98 -1.99 -11.16
N ILE A 139 -10.82 -1.83 -10.54
CA ILE A 139 -9.58 -1.42 -11.20
C ILE A 139 -8.46 -2.39 -10.81
N ASP A 140 -7.90 -3.06 -11.81
CA ASP A 140 -6.92 -4.12 -11.62
C ASP A 140 -5.72 -3.97 -12.54
N ASN A 141 -4.52 -4.23 -12.02
CA ASN A 141 -3.27 -4.24 -12.80
C ASN A 141 -3.06 -2.94 -13.62
N CYS A 142 -3.39 -1.78 -13.03
CA CYS A 142 -3.25 -0.48 -13.66
C CYS A 142 -2.12 0.35 -13.05
N ILE A 143 -1.65 1.35 -13.80
CA ILE A 143 -0.73 2.39 -13.33
C ILE A 143 -1.52 3.69 -13.24
N ILE A 144 -1.57 4.31 -12.07
CA ILE A 144 -2.23 5.60 -11.82
C ILE A 144 -1.19 6.56 -11.26
N THR A 145 -0.67 7.44 -12.11
CA THR A 145 0.52 8.23 -11.74
C THR A 145 0.49 9.67 -12.24
N GLU A 146 1.07 10.58 -11.45
CA GLU A 146 1.23 12.00 -11.79
C GLU A 146 -0.08 12.70 -12.19
N ASN A 147 -1.20 12.31 -11.58
CA ASN A 147 -2.47 13.01 -11.70
C ASN A 147 -2.49 14.23 -10.78
N VAL A 148 -3.24 15.25 -11.19
CA VAL A 148 -3.24 16.58 -10.57
C VAL A 148 -4.51 16.81 -9.73
N GLU A 149 -4.45 17.76 -8.79
CA GLU A 149 -5.64 18.25 -8.12
C GLU A 149 -6.49 19.14 -9.03
N GLY A 150 -7.71 19.46 -8.58
CA GLY A 150 -8.55 20.48 -9.23
C GLY A 150 -9.43 19.99 -10.38
N GLY A 151 -9.45 18.69 -10.66
CA GLY A 151 -10.41 18.07 -11.58
C GLY A 151 -11.55 17.31 -10.88
N ALA A 152 -11.92 16.14 -11.41
CA ALA A 152 -13.07 15.33 -11.00
C ALA A 152 -13.02 14.89 -9.52
N THR A 153 -11.81 14.81 -8.97
CA THR A 153 -11.56 14.41 -7.58
C THR A 153 -10.95 15.53 -6.74
N THR A 154 -11.25 15.50 -5.45
CA THR A 154 -10.73 16.46 -4.46
C THR A 154 -10.20 15.79 -3.18
N GLY A 155 -10.45 14.48 -3.03
CA GLY A 155 -10.07 13.68 -1.85
C GLY A 155 -8.77 12.92 -2.05
N ALA A 156 -8.66 12.26 -3.22
CA ALA A 156 -7.60 11.36 -3.67
C ALA A 156 -7.75 11.16 -5.19
N VAL A 157 -6.72 10.62 -5.86
CA VAL A 157 -6.82 10.25 -7.28
C VAL A 157 -7.89 9.18 -7.53
N ILE A 158 -8.14 8.27 -6.58
CA ILE A 158 -9.33 7.40 -6.57
C ILE A 158 -10.24 7.82 -5.41
N SER A 159 -11.35 8.48 -5.73
CA SER A 159 -12.29 9.02 -4.74
C SER A 159 -13.59 8.22 -4.72
N LEU A 160 -13.76 7.40 -3.69
CA LEU A 160 -14.87 6.48 -3.48
C LEU A 160 -16.04 7.15 -2.76
N SER A 161 -17.25 6.66 -2.96
CA SER A 161 -18.44 7.20 -2.29
C SER A 161 -19.43 6.18 -1.76
N ARG A 162 -19.38 4.91 -2.18
CA ARG A 162 -20.25 3.83 -1.70
C ARG A 162 -19.78 2.45 -2.15
N GLY A 163 -20.44 1.41 -1.64
CA GLY A 163 -20.29 0.03 -2.09
C GLY A 163 -19.02 -0.66 -1.60
N THR A 164 -18.59 -1.66 -2.37
CA THR A 164 -17.41 -2.50 -2.10
C THR A 164 -16.43 -2.50 -3.29
N PRO A 165 -15.85 -1.34 -3.66
CA PRO A 165 -14.94 -1.24 -4.79
C PRO A 165 -13.75 -2.19 -4.69
N GLN A 166 -13.29 -2.73 -5.82
CA GLN A 166 -12.13 -3.60 -5.92
C GLN A 166 -10.96 -2.82 -6.55
N ILE A 167 -9.91 -2.56 -5.77
CA ILE A 167 -8.71 -1.82 -6.19
C ILE A 167 -7.52 -2.75 -5.97
N THR A 168 -7.14 -3.49 -7.01
CA THR A 168 -6.22 -4.62 -6.88
C THR A 168 -5.01 -4.53 -7.80
N ASN A 169 -3.84 -4.95 -7.31
CA ASN A 169 -2.63 -5.12 -8.14
C ASN A 169 -2.18 -3.86 -8.91
N ASN A 170 -2.50 -2.66 -8.42
CA ASN A 170 -2.18 -1.42 -9.12
C ASN A 170 -0.86 -0.80 -8.64
N GLU A 171 -0.23 -0.01 -9.49
CA GLU A 171 0.81 0.95 -9.13
C GLU A 171 0.16 2.35 -9.05
N ILE A 172 0.12 2.96 -7.85
CA ILE A 172 -0.50 4.27 -7.62
C ILE A 172 0.56 5.21 -7.05
N THR A 173 1.10 6.10 -7.88
CA THR A 173 2.33 6.83 -7.53
C THR A 173 2.32 8.32 -7.86
N PHE A 174 2.95 9.13 -7.01
CA PHE A 174 3.26 10.54 -7.32
C PHE A 174 2.08 11.42 -7.76
N ASN A 175 0.87 11.10 -7.31
CA ASN A 175 -0.31 11.92 -7.57
C ASN A 175 -0.32 13.13 -6.61
N GLU A 176 -0.83 14.28 -7.06
CA GLU A 176 -0.94 15.50 -6.24
C GLU A 176 -1.84 15.32 -5.02
N LEU A 177 -2.88 14.49 -5.17
CA LEU A 177 -3.77 14.06 -4.09
C LEU A 177 -3.35 12.68 -3.55
N PRO A 178 -3.85 12.26 -2.37
CA PRO A 178 -3.75 10.88 -1.89
C PRO A 178 -4.07 9.81 -2.94
N ALA A 179 -3.64 8.58 -2.72
CA ALA A 179 -3.92 7.46 -3.63
C ALA A 179 -5.41 7.13 -3.64
N ILE A 180 -5.99 6.88 -2.46
CA ILE A 180 -7.36 6.41 -2.32
C ILE A 180 -8.03 7.18 -1.18
N SER A 181 -9.27 7.62 -1.40
CA SER A 181 -10.08 8.19 -0.33
C SER A 181 -11.55 7.84 -0.42
N ALA A 182 -12.24 7.97 0.71
CA ALA A 182 -13.70 7.99 0.80
C ALA A 182 -14.12 9.17 1.68
N ALA A 183 -15.31 9.73 1.41
CA ALA A 183 -15.83 10.80 2.26
C ALA A 183 -16.10 10.30 3.68
N ALA A 184 -15.92 11.16 4.68
CA ALA A 184 -16.09 10.80 6.09
C ALA A 184 -17.51 10.30 6.45
N ASN A 185 -18.51 10.64 5.64
CA ASN A 185 -19.93 10.29 5.81
C ASN A 185 -20.43 9.28 4.75
N SER A 186 -19.53 8.60 4.06
CA SER A 186 -19.82 7.61 3.03
C SER A 186 -19.43 6.23 3.53
N ASP A 187 -20.40 5.32 3.64
CA ASP A 187 -20.15 3.94 4.03
C ASP A 187 -19.51 3.18 2.86
N VAL A 188 -18.19 3.02 2.90
CA VAL A 188 -17.39 2.34 1.87
C VAL A 188 -16.56 1.24 2.51
N SER A 189 -16.70 0.01 2.02
CA SER A 189 -15.88 -1.15 2.43
C SER A 189 -15.14 -1.71 1.22
N ALA A 190 -14.16 -0.97 0.72
CA ALA A 190 -13.36 -1.37 -0.43
C ALA A 190 -12.47 -2.58 -0.13
N THR A 191 -12.06 -3.29 -1.17
CA THR A 191 -10.92 -4.21 -1.14
C THR A 191 -9.75 -3.52 -1.83
N ILE A 192 -8.73 -3.16 -1.06
CA ILE A 192 -7.49 -2.53 -1.51
C ILE A 192 -6.40 -3.58 -1.31
N SER A 193 -6.05 -4.31 -2.36
CA SER A 193 -5.18 -5.49 -2.26
C SER A 193 -4.05 -5.54 -3.27
N GLY A 194 -2.84 -5.93 -2.84
CA GLY A 194 -1.73 -6.19 -3.76
C GLY A 194 -1.19 -4.95 -4.48
N ASN A 195 -1.53 -3.73 -4.01
CA ASN A 195 -1.12 -2.50 -4.69
C ASN A 195 0.27 -2.05 -4.22
N TYR A 196 1.00 -1.40 -5.13
CA TYR A 196 2.17 -0.61 -4.84
C TYR A 196 1.78 0.88 -4.80
N ILE A 197 1.86 1.52 -3.64
CA ILE A 197 1.42 2.89 -3.39
C ILE A 197 2.61 3.71 -2.90
N GLU A 198 3.08 4.66 -3.70
CA GLU A 198 4.29 5.43 -3.38
C GLU A 198 4.14 6.93 -3.64
N GLY A 199 4.48 7.74 -2.64
CA GLY A 199 4.74 9.17 -2.85
C GLY A 199 3.54 9.99 -3.37
N ASN A 200 2.30 9.51 -3.19
CA ASN A 200 1.12 10.32 -3.47
C ASN A 200 0.98 11.43 -2.42
N ASN A 201 0.04 12.36 -2.68
CA ASN A 201 -0.13 13.59 -1.92
C ASN A 201 1.11 14.50 -2.03
N THR A 202 1.58 14.74 -3.26
CA THR A 202 2.75 15.61 -3.53
C THR A 202 2.51 17.08 -3.22
N LEU A 203 1.25 17.48 -3.03
CA LEU A 203 0.88 18.79 -2.47
C LEU A 203 1.17 18.90 -0.97
N ASN A 204 1.58 17.80 -0.34
CA ASN A 204 1.96 17.72 1.06
C ASN A 204 0.86 18.24 1.99
N ALA A 205 -0.41 17.92 1.68
CA ALA A 205 -1.52 18.22 2.57
C ALA A 205 -1.50 17.25 3.77
N ASN A 206 -2.12 17.63 4.89
CA ASN A 206 -2.34 16.75 6.04
C ASN A 206 -3.36 15.62 5.74
N ARG A 207 -2.96 14.65 4.91
CA ARG A 207 -3.75 13.49 4.46
C ARG A 207 -2.82 12.30 4.21
N PRO A 208 -3.22 11.07 4.59
CA PRO A 208 -2.43 9.87 4.29
C PRO A 208 -2.49 9.44 2.83
N GLN A 209 -1.70 8.44 2.44
CA GLN A 209 -1.78 7.75 1.15
C GLN A 209 -3.18 7.14 0.94
N ILE A 210 -3.71 6.45 1.96
CA ILE A 210 -5.08 5.89 2.00
C ILE A 210 -5.89 6.60 3.10
N ASN A 211 -6.94 7.33 2.72
CA ASN A 211 -7.72 8.18 3.61
C ASN A 211 -9.23 7.83 3.58
N LEU A 212 -9.68 6.98 4.50
CA LEU A 212 -11.03 6.42 4.47
C LEU A 212 -11.90 6.90 5.64
N GLY A 213 -13.21 6.92 5.39
CA GLY A 213 -14.24 7.35 6.33
C GLY A 213 -14.91 6.19 7.06
N THR A 214 -16.24 6.26 7.18
CA THR A 214 -17.07 5.17 7.70
C THR A 214 -17.09 3.98 6.74
N THR A 215 -17.38 2.80 7.30
CA THR A 215 -17.45 1.54 6.54
C THR A 215 -18.85 0.94 6.63
N SER A 216 -19.11 -0.04 5.78
CA SER A 216 -20.33 -0.85 5.88
C SER A 216 -20.44 -1.54 7.24
N THR A 217 -21.67 -1.75 7.69
CA THR A 217 -21.99 -2.55 8.88
C THR A 217 -22.02 -4.06 8.60
N THR A 218 -22.03 -4.46 7.32
CA THR A 218 -22.11 -5.87 6.91
C THR A 218 -20.82 -6.38 6.26
N GLU A 219 -20.06 -5.52 5.60
CA GLU A 219 -18.79 -5.87 4.94
C GLU A 219 -17.61 -5.12 5.57
N ASP A 220 -16.49 -5.82 5.78
CA ASP A 220 -15.26 -5.21 6.28
C ASP A 220 -14.52 -4.51 5.13
N LEU A 221 -13.98 -3.31 5.39
CA LEU A 221 -12.93 -2.71 4.57
C LEU A 221 -11.68 -3.62 4.64
N GLN A 222 -11.10 -3.97 3.50
CA GLN A 222 -9.90 -4.80 3.44
C GLN A 222 -8.75 -3.99 2.84
N ILE A 223 -7.67 -3.82 3.60
CA ILE A 223 -6.41 -3.24 3.14
C ILE A 223 -5.34 -4.31 3.36
N ILE A 224 -5.04 -5.08 2.31
CA ILE A 224 -4.26 -6.31 2.44
C ILE A 224 -3.15 -6.43 1.40
N ASP A 225 -2.00 -6.99 1.77
CA ASP A 225 -0.91 -7.30 0.83
C ASP A 225 -0.39 -6.07 0.03
N ASN A 226 -0.52 -4.86 0.56
CA ASN A 226 -0.04 -3.65 -0.13
C ASN A 226 1.37 -3.24 0.32
N ILE A 227 2.10 -2.56 -0.56
CA ILE A 227 3.32 -1.81 -0.22
C ILE A 227 2.95 -0.33 -0.25
N ILE A 228 3.16 0.39 0.86
CA ILE A 228 2.77 1.79 1.07
C ILE A 228 3.98 2.58 1.55
N ILE A 229 4.53 3.40 0.67
CA ILE A 229 5.77 4.16 0.89
C ILE A 229 5.47 5.66 0.74
N GLY A 230 5.85 6.47 1.72
CA GLY A 230 5.74 7.91 1.60
C GLY A 230 6.96 8.54 0.89
N ASP A 231 6.81 9.79 0.48
CA ASP A 231 7.91 10.57 -0.09
C ASP A 231 8.59 11.37 1.04
N PRO A 232 9.92 11.20 1.27
CA PRO A 232 10.69 11.96 2.26
C PRO A 232 10.55 13.49 2.14
N LEU A 233 10.14 14.02 0.99
CA LEU A 233 9.90 15.45 0.76
C LEU A 233 8.51 15.90 1.26
N ASN A 234 7.56 14.99 1.42
CA ASN A 234 6.16 15.26 1.77
C ASN A 234 5.86 14.89 3.23
N THR A 235 6.32 15.77 4.14
CA THR A 235 6.29 15.55 5.60
C THR A 235 4.91 15.38 6.23
N GLU A 236 3.82 15.75 5.57
CA GLU A 236 2.47 15.70 6.10
C GLU A 236 1.70 14.41 5.73
N ALA A 237 2.21 13.63 4.77
CA ALA A 237 1.57 12.44 4.25
C ALA A 237 1.75 11.22 5.19
N GLY A 238 0.66 10.72 5.78
CA GLY A 238 0.63 9.45 6.53
C GLY A 238 0.47 8.21 5.63
N GLY A 239 0.55 7.01 6.20
CA GLY A 239 0.33 5.76 5.46
C GLY A 239 -1.16 5.47 5.25
N ILE A 240 -1.84 5.01 6.31
CA ILE A 240 -3.27 4.67 6.31
C ILE A 240 -3.99 5.45 7.41
N ALA A 241 -5.11 6.10 7.09
CA ALA A 241 -6.06 6.54 8.11
C ALA A 241 -7.50 6.09 7.80
N ILE A 242 -8.19 5.61 8.84
CA ILE A 242 -9.62 5.33 8.82
C ILE A 242 -10.27 6.14 9.94
N ALA A 243 -11.20 7.02 9.60
CA ALA A 243 -11.75 7.97 10.56
C ALA A 243 -13.26 8.21 10.40
N ASN A 244 -14.03 7.97 11.47
CA ASN A 244 -15.48 8.23 11.53
C ASN A 244 -15.81 9.47 12.39
N LEU A 245 -15.07 10.56 12.17
CA LEU A 245 -15.20 11.81 12.95
C LEU A 245 -16.60 12.47 12.88
N VAL A 246 -17.44 12.04 11.94
CA VAL A 246 -18.83 12.51 11.76
C VAL A 246 -19.87 11.48 12.24
N GLY A 247 -19.44 10.44 12.96
CA GLY A 247 -20.25 9.29 13.38
C GLY A 247 -20.23 8.16 12.34
N GLY A 248 -20.86 7.03 12.66
CA GLY A 248 -20.90 5.81 11.84
C GLY A 248 -20.03 4.68 12.42
N THR A 249 -19.82 3.63 11.65
CA THR A 249 -19.04 2.46 12.09
C THR A 249 -17.71 2.40 11.35
N ILE A 250 -16.68 1.89 12.01
CA ILE A 250 -15.44 1.42 11.37
C ILE A 250 -15.36 -0.09 11.51
N ARG A 251 -15.21 -0.80 10.40
CA ARG A 251 -15.02 -2.24 10.31
C ARG A 251 -13.95 -2.52 9.27
N ALA A 252 -12.79 -3.00 9.70
CA ALA A 252 -11.65 -3.16 8.80
C ALA A 252 -10.72 -4.32 9.17
N VAL A 253 -10.08 -4.86 8.13
CA VAL A 253 -8.94 -5.77 8.21
C VAL A 253 -7.77 -5.10 7.49
N ILE A 254 -6.71 -4.80 8.24
CA ILE A 254 -5.46 -4.24 7.74
C ILE A 254 -4.38 -5.30 7.94
N SER A 255 -4.07 -6.07 6.89
CA SER A 255 -3.22 -7.25 7.05
C SER A 255 -2.13 -7.42 6.01
N ASN A 256 -0.96 -7.90 6.42
CA ASN A 256 0.16 -8.22 5.51
C ASN A 256 0.61 -7.06 4.61
N ASN A 257 0.52 -5.82 5.10
CA ASN A 257 1.02 -4.65 4.37
C ASN A 257 2.45 -4.29 4.82
N GLU A 258 3.25 -3.73 3.91
CA GLU A 258 4.50 -3.03 4.21
C GLU A 258 4.21 -1.52 4.19
N ILE A 259 4.36 -0.84 5.34
CA ILE A 259 4.03 0.57 5.52
C ILE A 259 5.26 1.29 6.07
N ARG A 260 5.94 2.04 5.21
CA ARG A 260 7.18 2.71 5.62
C ARG A 260 7.37 4.09 5.05
N ASP A 261 8.28 4.82 5.66
CA ASP A 261 8.67 6.15 5.21
C ASP A 261 7.43 7.06 5.05
N ASN A 262 6.48 7.05 5.99
CA ASN A 262 5.38 8.00 6.03
C ASN A 262 5.49 8.92 7.26
N ARG A 263 4.58 9.88 7.40
CA ARG A 263 4.42 10.65 8.65
C ARG A 263 4.02 9.79 9.84
N TYR A 264 3.20 8.77 9.62
CA TYR A 264 2.76 7.75 10.58
C TYR A 264 2.33 6.51 9.79
N GLY A 265 2.32 5.33 10.39
CA GLY A 265 1.92 4.09 9.73
C GLY A 265 0.40 3.99 9.55
N ILE A 266 -0.31 3.62 10.61
CA ILE A 266 -1.77 3.41 10.65
C ILE A 266 -2.40 4.34 11.67
N ALA A 267 -3.52 4.97 11.32
CA ALA A 267 -4.37 5.71 12.25
C ALA A 267 -5.83 5.24 12.20
N VAL A 268 -6.39 4.86 13.35
CA VAL A 268 -7.82 4.59 13.53
C VAL A 268 -8.39 5.67 14.45
N ILE A 269 -9.32 6.48 13.94
CA ILE A 269 -9.78 7.68 14.65
C ILE A 269 -11.31 7.72 14.76
N GLY A 270 -11.79 7.78 16.00
CA GLY A 270 -13.19 7.83 16.38
C GLY A 270 -13.69 6.53 17.04
N GLY A 271 -15.00 6.47 17.33
CA GLY A 271 -15.64 5.41 18.11
C GLY A 271 -16.18 4.25 17.27
N ASN A 272 -16.90 3.30 17.88
CA ASN A 272 -17.64 2.23 17.17
C ASN A 272 -16.80 1.55 16.07
N ALA A 273 -15.62 1.08 16.47
CA ALA A 273 -14.59 0.59 15.58
C ALA A 273 -14.26 -0.87 15.90
N THR A 274 -14.42 -1.78 14.94
CA THR A 274 -13.96 -3.16 15.00
C THR A 274 -12.87 -3.34 13.95
N VAL A 275 -11.61 -3.45 14.38
CA VAL A 275 -10.48 -3.48 13.45
C VAL A 275 -9.51 -4.61 13.80
N GLU A 276 -9.14 -5.39 12.78
CA GLU A 276 -7.98 -6.27 12.85
C GLU A 276 -6.77 -5.60 12.18
N ILE A 277 -5.63 -5.59 12.87
CA ILE A 277 -4.34 -5.14 12.34
C ILE A 277 -3.35 -6.28 12.51
N SER A 278 -3.03 -7.02 11.45
CA SER A 278 -2.24 -8.25 11.58
C SER A 278 -1.14 -8.42 10.53
N HIS A 279 -0.02 -9.05 10.87
CA HIS A 279 1.05 -9.38 9.89
C HIS A 279 1.64 -8.17 9.12
N ASN A 280 1.45 -6.93 9.57
CA ASN A 280 1.99 -5.77 8.87
C ASN A 280 3.45 -5.53 9.28
N ILE A 281 4.26 -5.05 8.33
CA ILE A 281 5.58 -4.46 8.58
C ILE A 281 5.39 -2.95 8.57
N ILE A 282 5.59 -2.28 9.72
CA ILE A 282 5.32 -0.86 9.92
C ILE A 282 6.59 -0.18 10.41
N GLU A 283 7.32 0.46 9.50
CA GLU A 283 8.70 0.88 9.77
C GLU A 283 9.03 2.30 9.34
N ASP A 284 9.97 2.94 10.03
CA ASP A 284 10.58 4.20 9.59
C ASP A 284 9.57 5.33 9.30
N ASN A 285 8.36 5.28 9.89
CA ASN A 285 7.34 6.30 9.70
C ASN A 285 7.67 7.52 10.56
N THR A 286 8.66 8.29 10.10
CA THR A 286 9.33 9.35 10.86
C THR A 286 9.48 10.64 10.08
N ILE A 287 8.94 10.77 8.86
CA ILE A 287 9.28 11.87 7.94
C ILE A 287 9.04 13.26 8.56
N GLN A 288 7.91 13.48 9.24
CA GLN A 288 7.65 14.77 9.89
C GLN A 288 8.58 15.03 11.07
N ASN A 289 9.12 13.97 11.66
CA ASN A 289 10.07 13.96 12.78
C ASN A 289 9.65 14.86 13.96
N ASN A 290 8.34 14.95 14.20
CA ASN A 290 7.77 15.68 15.33
C ASN A 290 6.79 14.76 16.07
N PRO A 291 7.16 14.26 17.27
CA PRO A 291 6.36 13.27 17.98
C PRO A 291 4.98 13.78 18.43
N ASN A 292 4.76 15.11 18.48
CA ASN A 292 3.46 15.69 18.81
C ASN A 292 2.51 15.79 17.61
N LEU A 293 3.01 15.63 16.39
CA LEU A 293 2.24 15.78 15.16
C LEU A 293 2.08 14.47 14.39
N GLY A 294 2.88 13.45 14.69
CA GLY A 294 2.79 12.14 14.04
C GLY A 294 3.87 11.19 14.53
N GLY A 295 4.16 10.19 13.70
CA GLY A 295 5.25 9.25 13.88
C GLY A 295 4.91 7.96 14.62
N SER A 296 3.64 7.72 14.91
CA SER A 296 3.22 6.40 15.42
C SER A 296 3.25 5.35 14.33
N GLY A 297 3.73 4.15 14.64
CA GLY A 297 3.48 2.97 13.82
C GLY A 297 1.97 2.71 13.74
N ILE A 298 1.31 2.62 14.90
CA ILE A 298 -0.16 2.56 15.00
C ILE A 298 -0.65 3.64 15.98
N ASN A 299 -1.61 4.46 15.56
CA ASN A 299 -2.29 5.41 16.41
C ASN A 299 -3.78 5.10 16.51
N ILE A 300 -4.29 4.99 17.73
CA ILE A 300 -5.72 4.86 17.99
C ILE A 300 -6.16 6.03 18.85
N ASN A 301 -7.13 6.79 18.37
CA ASN A 301 -7.74 7.88 19.12
C ASN A 301 -9.25 7.74 19.07
N SER A 302 -9.87 7.43 20.20
CA SER A 302 -11.31 7.26 20.30
C SER A 302 -11.90 8.21 21.34
N SER A 303 -13.10 8.72 21.05
CA SER A 303 -13.91 9.46 22.02
C SER A 303 -14.83 8.57 22.86
N THR A 304 -14.86 7.26 22.58
CA THR A 304 -15.74 6.26 23.21
C THR A 304 -14.99 4.96 23.46
N ASN A 305 -15.46 4.18 24.43
CA ASN A 305 -14.85 2.91 24.83
C ASN A 305 -15.40 1.68 24.07
N ASP A 306 -16.18 1.90 23.03
CA ASP A 306 -16.81 0.87 22.18
C ASP A 306 -15.94 0.47 20.98
N VAL A 307 -14.62 0.47 21.18
CA VAL A 307 -13.64 0.05 20.16
C VAL A 307 -13.15 -1.37 20.47
N GLU A 308 -13.18 -2.21 19.45
CA GLU A 308 -12.72 -3.59 19.45
C GLU A 308 -11.57 -3.73 18.43
N ILE A 309 -10.38 -3.28 18.82
CA ILE A 309 -9.21 -3.33 17.96
C ILE A 309 -8.30 -4.46 18.41
N ASN A 310 -7.99 -5.40 17.52
CA ASN A 310 -7.06 -6.49 17.74
C ASN A 310 -5.82 -6.27 16.87
N ALA A 311 -4.63 -6.26 17.48
CA ALA A 311 -3.40 -6.27 16.71
C ALA A 311 -2.45 -7.40 17.15
N PHE A 312 -1.97 -8.17 16.18
CA PHE A 312 -1.13 -9.34 16.42
C PHE A 312 -0.21 -9.62 15.23
N LEU A 313 0.93 -10.26 15.49
CA LEU A 313 1.90 -10.65 14.47
C LEU A 313 2.41 -9.50 13.60
N ASN A 314 2.32 -8.24 14.06
CA ASN A 314 2.88 -7.10 13.35
C ASN A 314 4.35 -6.89 13.74
N GLU A 315 5.13 -6.37 12.81
CA GLU A 315 6.49 -5.90 13.02
C GLU A 315 6.49 -4.37 12.99
N ILE A 316 6.77 -3.74 14.13
CA ILE A 316 6.65 -2.29 14.30
C ILE A 316 8.03 -1.75 14.69
N ARG A 317 8.72 -1.08 13.77
CA ARG A 317 10.13 -0.70 13.98
C ARG A 317 10.46 0.75 13.64
N ARG A 318 11.38 1.37 14.39
CA ARG A 318 12.00 2.66 14.03
C ARG A 318 11.01 3.80 13.73
N ASN A 319 9.80 3.73 14.28
CA ASN A 319 8.85 4.83 14.26
C ASN A 319 9.15 5.80 15.43
N LEU A 320 8.55 7.01 15.48
CA LEU A 320 8.70 7.89 16.65
C LEU A 320 7.98 7.34 17.89
N TRP A 321 6.92 6.56 17.65
CA TRP A 321 6.17 5.79 18.64
C TRP A 321 5.80 4.44 18.04
N GLY A 322 5.81 3.36 18.82
CA GLY A 322 5.32 2.06 18.34
C GLY A 322 3.80 2.12 18.17
N ILE A 323 3.09 2.09 19.30
CA ILE A 323 1.63 2.25 19.35
C ILE A 323 1.26 3.38 20.31
N THR A 324 0.36 4.27 19.90
CA THR A 324 -0.20 5.34 20.75
C THR A 324 -1.70 5.17 20.92
N LEU A 325 -2.16 5.16 22.18
CA LEU A 325 -3.59 5.13 22.52
C LEU A 325 -3.99 6.46 23.14
N GLN A 326 -5.08 7.07 22.67
CA GLN A 326 -5.54 8.39 23.11
C GLN A 326 -7.05 8.41 23.36
N GLY A 327 -7.48 9.27 24.30
CA GLY A 327 -8.88 9.41 24.67
C GLY A 327 -9.38 8.16 25.42
N GLU A 328 -10.47 7.58 24.91
CA GLU A 328 -11.09 6.35 25.41
C GLU A 328 -10.66 5.11 24.61
N ALA A 329 -9.60 5.22 23.80
CA ALA A 329 -9.09 4.12 22.99
C ALA A 329 -8.72 2.90 23.84
N SER A 330 -8.87 1.73 23.25
CA SER A 330 -8.31 0.48 23.76
C SER A 330 -7.85 -0.39 22.58
N ILE A 331 -6.97 -1.34 22.87
CA ILE A 331 -6.47 -2.31 21.92
C ILE A 331 -6.21 -3.62 22.65
N ASN A 332 -6.42 -4.74 21.95
CA ASN A 332 -5.98 -6.05 22.37
C ASN A 332 -4.73 -6.40 21.56
N LEU A 333 -3.58 -6.44 22.23
CA LEU A 333 -2.29 -6.86 21.69
C LEU A 333 -1.97 -8.31 22.05
N GLY A 334 -2.96 -9.08 22.52
CA GLY A 334 -2.79 -10.47 22.93
C GLY A 334 -3.49 -10.75 24.25
N ASN A 335 -4.32 -11.79 24.27
CA ASN A 335 -5.13 -12.17 25.43
C ASN A 335 -5.02 -13.66 25.80
N GLY A 336 -4.12 -14.40 25.15
CA GLY A 336 -3.90 -15.82 25.37
C GLY A 336 -5.06 -16.73 24.94
N THR A 337 -6.02 -16.21 24.17
CA THR A 337 -7.16 -16.96 23.63
C THR A 337 -7.32 -16.74 22.14
N THR A 338 -8.15 -15.76 21.72
CA THR A 338 -8.46 -15.47 20.32
C THR A 338 -7.44 -14.57 19.64
N ASN A 339 -6.72 -13.77 20.42
CA ASN A 339 -5.65 -12.91 19.93
C ASN A 339 -4.31 -13.42 20.49
N PRO A 340 -3.40 -13.94 19.62
CA PRO A 340 -2.15 -14.54 20.06
C PRO A 340 -1.16 -13.50 20.62
N GLY A 341 -1.28 -12.24 20.22
CA GLY A 341 -0.25 -11.22 20.42
C GLY A 341 0.88 -11.39 19.41
N GLU A 342 2.08 -11.71 19.87
CA GLU A 342 3.24 -11.98 18.99
C GLU A 342 3.60 -10.80 18.07
N ASN A 343 3.28 -9.56 18.48
CA ASN A 343 3.83 -8.39 17.80
C ASN A 343 5.32 -8.25 18.16
N ILE A 344 6.11 -7.72 17.23
CA ILE A 344 7.54 -7.45 17.37
C ILE A 344 7.76 -5.95 17.35
N PHE A 345 8.41 -5.42 18.39
CA PHE A 345 8.75 -4.03 18.53
C PHE A 345 10.27 -3.85 18.52
N SER A 346 10.75 -2.84 17.79
CA SER A 346 12.18 -2.52 17.74
C SER A 346 12.41 -1.03 17.53
N GLU A 347 13.21 -0.39 18.38
CA GLU A 347 13.73 0.97 18.15
C GLU A 347 12.68 2.07 17.88
N ASN A 348 11.41 1.85 18.27
CA ASN A 348 10.40 2.91 18.17
C ASN A 348 10.65 3.92 19.28
N GLY A 349 10.97 5.17 18.93
CA GLY A 349 11.40 6.11 19.94
C GLY A 349 11.56 7.55 19.47
N ASN A 350 11.53 8.44 20.44
CA ASN A 350 11.75 9.86 20.26
C ASN A 350 12.49 10.41 21.48
N ASN A 351 13.19 11.55 21.32
CA ASN A 351 13.91 12.20 22.42
C ASN A 351 14.93 11.29 23.17
N ASN A 352 15.50 10.29 22.47
CA ASN A 352 16.37 9.22 23.02
C ASN A 352 15.68 8.26 24.00
N GLU A 353 14.35 8.21 24.00
CA GLU A 353 13.55 7.24 24.75
C GLU A 353 12.83 6.30 23.77
N THR A 354 12.63 5.04 24.17
CA THR A 354 11.95 4.01 23.37
C THR A 354 10.55 3.80 23.90
N PHE A 355 9.56 3.81 23.01
CA PHE A 355 8.15 3.64 23.30
C PHE A 355 7.54 2.60 22.35
N ALA A 356 7.50 1.35 22.77
CA ALA A 356 6.79 0.29 22.04
C ALA A 356 5.27 0.48 22.15
N LEU A 357 4.78 0.81 23.35
CA LEU A 357 3.38 1.14 23.60
C LEU A 357 3.28 2.36 24.53
N TYR A 358 2.49 3.34 24.12
CA TYR A 358 2.15 4.50 24.92
C TYR A 358 0.64 4.50 25.21
N ASN A 359 0.25 3.96 26.37
CA ASN A 359 -1.14 3.89 26.80
C ASN A 359 -1.55 5.20 27.50
N ASN A 360 -1.93 6.23 26.74
CA ASN A 360 -2.40 7.51 27.29
C ASN A 360 -3.91 7.50 27.61
N THR A 361 -4.41 6.38 28.13
CA THR A 361 -5.84 6.18 28.42
C THR A 361 -6.02 5.56 29.81
N PRO A 362 -7.19 5.71 30.45
CA PRO A 362 -7.48 5.02 31.72
C PRO A 362 -7.78 3.52 31.54
N ASN A 363 -7.78 3.00 30.32
CA ASN A 363 -8.21 1.64 30.01
C ASN A 363 -7.09 0.62 30.24
N THR A 364 -7.47 -0.53 30.81
CA THR A 364 -6.58 -1.69 30.89
C THR A 364 -6.37 -2.30 29.51
N ILE A 365 -5.12 -2.58 29.16
CA ILE A 365 -4.72 -3.12 27.86
C ILE A 365 -4.23 -4.56 28.03
N SER A 366 -4.76 -5.48 27.24
CA SER A 366 -4.24 -6.85 27.15
C SER A 366 -3.13 -6.90 26.11
N ALA A 367 -1.93 -7.32 26.50
CA ALA A 367 -0.73 -7.31 25.65
C ALA A 367 0.18 -8.52 25.89
N LEU A 368 -0.42 -9.69 26.03
CA LEU A 368 0.28 -10.95 26.27
C LEU A 368 1.06 -11.42 25.04
N ASN A 369 2.16 -12.12 25.26
CA ASN A 369 3.03 -12.78 24.28
C ASN A 369 3.64 -11.85 23.21
N ASN A 370 3.92 -10.59 23.52
CA ASN A 370 4.62 -9.70 22.57
C ASN A 370 6.14 -9.70 22.78
N CYS A 371 6.88 -9.43 21.69
CA CYS A 371 8.30 -9.15 21.70
C CYS A 371 8.50 -7.64 21.78
N TRP A 372 8.81 -7.13 22.97
CA TRP A 372 8.88 -5.70 23.24
C TRP A 372 10.19 -5.05 22.80
N VAL A 373 11.27 -5.84 22.71
CA VAL A 373 12.55 -5.43 22.14
C VAL A 373 13.10 -6.58 21.30
N GLU A 374 13.15 -6.39 20.00
CA GLU A 374 13.69 -7.37 19.06
C GLU A 374 15.17 -7.66 19.29
N GLY A 375 15.59 -8.89 19.00
CA GLY A 375 17.01 -9.28 19.03
C GLY A 375 17.59 -9.53 20.42
N VAL A 376 16.81 -9.34 21.50
CA VAL A 376 17.24 -9.63 22.88
C VAL A 376 16.25 -10.54 23.62
N PRO A 377 16.72 -11.39 24.56
CA PRO A 377 15.83 -12.11 25.44
C PRO A 377 14.94 -11.16 26.24
N ASN A 378 13.64 -11.18 25.97
CA ASN A 378 12.69 -10.32 26.66
C ASN A 378 12.45 -10.81 28.09
N THR A 379 12.53 -9.89 29.04
CA THR A 379 12.13 -10.08 30.44
C THR A 379 11.02 -9.10 30.77
N LEU A 380 10.27 -9.32 31.86
CA LEU A 380 9.26 -8.35 32.31
C LEU A 380 9.83 -6.95 32.54
N ALA A 381 11.07 -6.85 33.03
CA ALA A 381 11.73 -5.56 33.23
C ALA A 381 12.09 -4.84 31.91
N ILE A 382 12.41 -5.60 30.86
CA ILE A 382 12.67 -5.03 29.52
C ILE A 382 11.36 -4.54 28.91
N ALA A 383 10.30 -5.35 29.00
CA ALA A 383 8.97 -4.96 28.52
C ALA A 383 8.48 -3.69 29.22
N GLU A 384 8.54 -3.64 30.55
CA GLU A 384 8.18 -2.46 31.36
C GLU A 384 8.95 -1.20 30.90
N SER A 385 10.23 -1.32 30.54
CA SER A 385 11.06 -0.17 30.17
C SER A 385 10.69 0.52 28.86
N VAL A 386 9.82 -0.09 28.03
CA VAL A 386 9.38 0.45 26.74
C VAL A 386 7.85 0.61 26.65
N ILE A 387 7.13 0.38 27.75
CA ILE A 387 5.70 0.53 27.87
C ILE A 387 5.44 1.72 28.79
N PHE A 388 4.66 2.70 28.34
CA PHE A 388 4.20 3.80 29.17
C PHE A 388 2.74 3.56 29.60
N HIS A 389 2.48 3.48 30.90
CA HIS A 389 1.17 3.13 31.46
C HIS A 389 0.99 3.55 32.94
N GLN A 390 0.11 2.86 33.69
CA GLN A 390 -0.23 3.17 35.09
C GLN A 390 0.98 3.35 36.04
N VAL A 391 2.07 2.63 35.81
CA VAL A 391 3.29 2.71 36.65
C VAL A 391 3.97 4.09 36.50
N ASP A 392 3.90 4.68 35.31
CA ASP A 392 4.46 6.00 35.00
C ASP A 392 3.51 7.13 35.43
N ASP A 393 2.21 6.95 35.22
CA ASP A 393 1.15 7.88 35.64
C ASP A 393 -0.05 7.12 36.20
N ASN A 394 -0.32 7.32 37.50
CA ASN A 394 -1.36 6.60 38.23
C ASN A 394 -2.81 6.85 37.77
N THR A 395 -3.03 7.80 36.86
CA THR A 395 -4.34 8.06 36.25
C THR A 395 -4.63 7.18 35.03
N LEU A 396 -3.61 6.50 34.51
CA LEU A 396 -3.69 5.65 33.33
C LEU A 396 -4.02 4.20 33.69
N GLY A 397 -4.42 3.44 32.69
CA GLY A 397 -4.75 2.02 32.82
C GLY A 397 -3.52 1.11 32.81
N GLU A 398 -3.64 -0.03 33.47
CA GLU A 398 -2.62 -1.07 33.51
C GLU A 398 -2.44 -1.73 32.12
N VAL A 399 -1.22 -2.18 31.82
CA VAL A 399 -0.94 -2.99 30.61
C VAL A 399 -0.55 -4.37 31.11
N LEU A 400 -1.28 -5.38 30.65
CA LEU A 400 -1.08 -6.78 31.02
C LEU A 400 -0.19 -7.45 29.98
N PHE A 401 1.10 -7.59 30.25
CA PHE A 401 2.10 -8.09 29.29
C PHE A 401 2.89 -9.32 29.75
N ASP A 402 2.50 -9.97 30.85
CA ASP A 402 3.08 -11.24 31.33
C ASP A 402 2.17 -12.42 30.92
N PRO A 403 2.63 -13.34 30.05
CA PRO A 403 4.01 -13.53 29.61
C PRO A 403 4.42 -12.62 28.44
N VAL A 404 5.73 -12.33 28.39
CA VAL A 404 6.39 -11.76 27.20
C VAL A 404 6.85 -12.89 26.29
N ALA A 405 6.91 -12.66 24.98
CA ALA A 405 7.43 -13.64 24.03
C ALA A 405 8.32 -12.96 23.00
N CYS A 406 9.57 -13.40 22.86
CA CYS A 406 10.39 -12.96 21.74
C CYS A 406 11.24 -14.13 21.25
N THR A 407 10.98 -14.57 20.02
CA THR A 407 11.84 -15.53 19.36
C THR A 407 13.10 -14.79 18.95
N VAL A 408 14.18 -14.97 19.71
CA VAL A 408 15.51 -14.56 19.25
C VAL A 408 15.86 -15.49 18.10
N LEU A 409 15.54 -15.11 16.87
CA LEU A 409 16.24 -15.63 15.71
C LEU A 409 17.67 -15.11 15.82
N SER A 410 18.47 -15.84 16.58
CA SER A 410 19.92 -15.69 16.53
C SER A 410 20.29 -16.04 15.11
N VAL A 411 20.49 -15.03 14.26
CA VAL A 411 21.47 -15.16 13.20
C VAL A 411 22.77 -15.30 13.98
N SER A 412 23.18 -16.54 14.26
CA SER A 412 24.60 -16.78 14.46
C SER A 412 25.26 -16.10 13.28
N GLU A 413 26.06 -15.06 13.53
CA GLU A 413 27.00 -14.53 12.53
C GLU A 413 27.50 -15.73 11.73
N ASN A 414 27.23 -15.74 10.43
CA ASN A 414 27.51 -16.89 9.58
C ASN A 414 29.02 -17.14 9.60
N ASN A 415 29.50 -17.98 10.53
CA ASN A 415 30.76 -18.70 10.42
C ASN A 415 30.82 -19.54 9.12
N LEU A 416 29.72 -19.60 8.36
CA LEU A 416 29.59 -20.27 7.07
C LEU A 416 30.02 -19.42 5.86
N GLU A 417 30.20 -18.10 5.98
CA GLU A 417 30.85 -17.31 4.92
C GLU A 417 32.36 -17.58 4.84
N THR A 418 32.99 -17.95 5.96
CA THR A 418 34.43 -18.26 6.03
C THR A 418 34.76 -19.69 5.62
N PHE A 419 33.78 -20.59 5.49
CA PHE A 419 34.03 -21.96 5.03
C PHE A 419 34.58 -21.95 3.59
N SER A 420 35.77 -22.50 3.46
CA SER A 420 36.43 -22.75 2.18
C SER A 420 37.00 -24.17 2.16
N PHE A 421 37.15 -24.69 0.95
CA PHE A 421 37.85 -25.95 0.71
C PHE A 421 38.91 -25.73 -0.36
N TYR A 422 39.96 -26.54 -0.34
CA TYR A 422 41.10 -26.41 -1.23
C TYR A 422 41.74 -27.76 -1.55
N PRO A 423 42.40 -27.91 -2.71
CA PRO A 423 42.43 -26.94 -3.80
C PRO A 423 41.09 -26.87 -4.54
N ASN A 424 40.85 -25.74 -5.22
CA ASN A 424 39.72 -25.56 -6.14
C ASN A 424 40.14 -24.53 -7.22
N PRO A 425 40.48 -24.94 -8.45
CA PRO A 425 40.28 -26.28 -9.04
C PRO A 425 41.08 -27.41 -8.39
N THR A 426 40.61 -28.65 -8.53
CA THR A 426 41.24 -29.87 -8.02
C THR A 426 41.24 -31.00 -9.06
N GLN A 427 42.02 -32.05 -8.85
CA GLN A 427 42.01 -33.26 -9.69
C GLN A 427 41.07 -34.34 -9.14
N ASN A 428 41.20 -34.68 -7.85
CA ASN A 428 40.46 -35.80 -7.27
C ASN A 428 40.23 -35.71 -5.75
N ASN A 429 40.66 -34.63 -5.08
CA ASN A 429 40.44 -34.48 -3.64
C ASN A 429 40.18 -33.03 -3.22
N VAL A 430 39.50 -32.85 -2.10
CA VAL A 430 39.35 -31.53 -1.47
C VAL A 430 39.57 -31.64 0.02
N HIS A 431 40.28 -30.67 0.58
CA HIS A 431 40.46 -30.47 2.01
C HIS A 431 39.56 -29.35 2.51
N PHE A 432 39.07 -29.46 3.73
CA PHE A 432 38.24 -28.45 4.40
C PHE A 432 38.62 -28.33 5.88
N ALA A 433 38.27 -27.21 6.52
CA ALA A 433 38.69 -26.95 7.90
C ALA A 433 38.01 -27.89 8.91
N GLU A 434 38.79 -28.42 9.85
CA GLU A 434 38.34 -29.37 10.90
C GLU A 434 37.33 -28.75 11.89
N GLU A 435 37.33 -27.42 12.01
CA GLU A 435 36.46 -26.67 12.93
C GLU A 435 34.97 -26.85 12.62
N PHE A 436 34.61 -27.27 11.41
CA PHE A 436 33.21 -27.38 10.96
C PHE A 436 32.56 -28.74 11.20
N SER A 437 33.27 -29.72 11.77
CA SER A 437 32.72 -31.05 12.13
C SER A 437 31.81 -31.67 11.05
N ILE A 438 32.29 -31.69 9.80
CA ILE A 438 31.51 -32.16 8.65
C ILE A 438 31.15 -33.66 8.81
N GLU A 439 29.88 -33.98 8.63
CA GLU A 439 29.36 -35.35 8.71
C GLU A 439 29.15 -35.98 7.34
N THR A 440 28.82 -35.18 6.32
CA THR A 440 28.55 -35.65 4.97
C THR A 440 29.08 -34.67 3.93
N VAL A 441 29.65 -35.21 2.86
CA VAL A 441 29.99 -34.49 1.63
C VAL A 441 29.29 -35.15 0.46
N GLU A 442 28.60 -34.35 -0.35
CA GLU A 442 27.87 -34.81 -1.53
C GLU A 442 28.16 -33.91 -2.73
N ILE A 443 28.47 -34.50 -3.89
CA ILE A 443 28.78 -33.76 -5.12
C ILE A 443 27.68 -33.98 -6.14
N PHE A 444 27.22 -32.89 -6.74
CA PHE A 444 26.16 -32.83 -7.73
C PHE A 444 26.68 -32.28 -9.05
N THR A 445 26.12 -32.81 -10.14
CA THR A 445 26.19 -32.16 -11.45
C THR A 445 25.44 -30.82 -11.45
N THR A 446 25.67 -29.98 -12.46
CA THR A 446 24.94 -28.71 -12.64
C THR A 446 23.42 -28.89 -12.80
N ASN A 447 22.96 -30.10 -13.13
CA ASN A 447 21.53 -30.44 -13.24
C ASN A 447 20.96 -31.03 -11.94
N GLY A 448 21.72 -31.01 -10.84
CA GLY A 448 21.27 -31.46 -9.50
C GLY A 448 21.36 -32.97 -9.25
N VAL A 449 21.92 -33.75 -10.17
CA VAL A 449 22.11 -35.21 -9.98
C VAL A 449 23.31 -35.45 -9.07
N SER A 450 23.12 -36.16 -7.95
CA SER A 450 24.18 -36.62 -7.04
C SER A 450 25.05 -37.67 -7.72
N VAL A 451 26.35 -37.40 -7.80
CA VAL A 451 27.36 -38.25 -8.47
C VAL A 451 28.41 -38.80 -7.52
N PHE A 452 28.49 -38.26 -6.30
CA PHE A 452 29.36 -38.73 -5.23
C PHE A 452 28.74 -38.39 -3.89
N ARG A 453 28.85 -39.30 -2.92
CA ARG A 453 28.42 -39.06 -1.54
C ARG A 453 29.30 -39.85 -0.58
N GLU A 454 29.79 -39.16 0.44
CA GLU A 454 30.55 -39.74 1.54
C GLU A 454 29.93 -39.29 2.87
N THR A 455 29.71 -40.22 3.78
CA THR A 455 29.10 -40.00 5.10
C THR A 455 30.07 -40.42 6.21
N ASP A 456 29.74 -40.09 7.45
CA ASP A 456 30.52 -40.47 8.64
C ASP A 456 31.95 -39.90 8.65
N LEU A 457 32.11 -38.69 8.09
CA LEU A 457 33.39 -37.95 8.00
C LEU A 457 33.85 -37.37 9.35
N LYS A 458 33.39 -37.93 10.48
CA LYS A 458 33.73 -37.45 11.82
C LYS A 458 35.25 -37.54 12.03
N ASN A 459 35.90 -36.39 12.18
CA ASN A 459 37.35 -36.22 12.25
C ASN A 459 38.12 -36.47 10.94
N GLN A 460 37.47 -36.34 9.79
CA GLN A 460 38.11 -36.29 8.48
C GLN A 460 38.02 -34.87 7.91
N ASN A 461 39.10 -34.43 7.29
CA ASN A 461 39.22 -33.09 6.69
C ASN A 461 39.54 -33.13 5.20
N GLU A 462 39.44 -34.32 4.59
CA GLU A 462 39.72 -34.59 3.18
C GLU A 462 38.67 -35.54 2.63
N VAL A 463 38.25 -35.31 1.39
CA VAL A 463 37.38 -36.21 0.63
C VAL A 463 38.02 -36.45 -0.73
N THR A 464 38.11 -37.71 -1.16
CA THR A 464 38.65 -38.11 -2.46
C THR A 464 37.52 -38.67 -3.34
N PHE A 465 37.44 -38.21 -4.57
CA PHE A 465 36.43 -38.62 -5.56
C PHE A 465 37.08 -38.89 -6.92
N ASN A 466 36.39 -39.67 -7.77
CA ASN A 466 36.82 -39.98 -9.13
C ASN A 466 35.74 -39.54 -10.12
N LEU A 467 35.80 -38.27 -10.53
CA LEU A 467 34.84 -37.62 -11.42
C LEU A 467 35.59 -37.05 -12.63
N THR A 468 34.90 -36.93 -13.76
CA THR A 468 35.47 -36.31 -14.98
C THR A 468 35.67 -34.81 -14.80
N SER A 469 36.61 -34.21 -15.53
CA SER A 469 36.83 -32.76 -15.53
C SER A 469 35.54 -31.99 -15.85
N GLY A 470 35.26 -30.93 -15.10
CA GLY A 470 34.02 -30.15 -15.23
C GLY A 470 33.66 -29.33 -14.00
N MET A 471 32.53 -28.63 -14.08
CA MET A 471 31.95 -27.88 -12.97
C MET A 471 30.92 -28.73 -12.23
N TYR A 472 31.03 -28.76 -10.91
CA TYR A 472 30.13 -29.45 -9.99
C TYR A 472 29.72 -28.53 -8.84
N PHE A 473 28.72 -28.95 -8.09
CA PHE A 473 28.39 -28.37 -6.79
C PHE A 473 28.71 -29.38 -5.70
N VAL A 474 29.40 -28.96 -4.66
CA VAL A 474 29.67 -29.79 -3.48
C VAL A 474 28.88 -29.24 -2.29
N ARG A 475 28.10 -30.11 -1.65
CA ARG A 475 27.36 -29.83 -0.43
C ARG A 475 28.08 -30.48 0.74
N PHE A 476 28.32 -29.69 1.76
CA PHE A 476 28.83 -30.14 3.04
C PHE A 476 27.71 -30.04 4.07
N THR A 477 27.55 -31.06 4.89
CA THR A 477 26.53 -31.11 5.95
C THR A 477 27.21 -31.36 7.28
N SER A 478 26.85 -30.55 8.28
CA SER A 478 27.27 -30.63 9.68
C SER A 478 26.03 -30.67 10.59
N ASN A 479 26.24 -30.79 11.90
CA ASN A 479 25.16 -30.68 12.88
C ASN A 479 24.51 -29.29 12.91
N ASP A 480 25.27 -28.25 12.53
CA ASP A 480 24.84 -26.85 12.59
C ASP A 480 24.22 -26.35 11.27
N GLY A 481 24.19 -27.19 10.23
CA GLY A 481 23.56 -26.86 8.95
C GLY A 481 24.23 -27.48 7.72
N GLN A 482 23.75 -27.08 6.55
CA GLN A 482 24.29 -27.50 5.25
C GLN A 482 24.61 -26.28 4.37
N PHE A 483 25.65 -26.39 3.55
CA PHE A 483 25.96 -25.37 2.55
C PHE A 483 26.55 -25.98 1.29
N THR A 484 26.36 -25.28 0.18
CA THR A 484 26.76 -25.74 -1.16
C THR A 484 27.73 -24.73 -1.78
N LYS A 485 28.84 -25.22 -2.35
CA LYS A 485 29.87 -24.40 -3.00
C LYS A 485 30.21 -24.98 -4.38
N LYS A 486 30.74 -24.13 -5.26
CA LYS A 486 31.18 -24.54 -6.60
C LYS A 486 32.49 -25.32 -6.52
N LEU A 487 32.56 -26.49 -7.14
CA LEU A 487 33.75 -27.34 -7.28
C LEU A 487 34.17 -27.39 -8.76
N LEU A 488 35.43 -27.11 -9.05
CA LEU A 488 36.03 -27.24 -10.38
C LEU A 488 37.00 -28.42 -10.37
N ILE A 489 36.81 -29.35 -11.32
CA ILE A 489 37.67 -30.52 -11.50
C ILE A 489 38.44 -30.37 -12.82
N ASP A 490 39.77 -30.42 -12.76
CA ASP A 490 40.69 -30.30 -13.90
C ASP A 490 41.01 -31.65 -14.56
#